data_AF-A0AAD6XLD7-F1
#
_entry.id   AF-A0AAD6XLD7-F1
#
_cell.length_a   1.000
_cell.length_b   1.000
_cell.length_c   1.000
_cell.angle_alpha   90.00
_cell.angle_beta   90.00
_cell.angle_gamma   90.00
#
_symmetry.space_group_name_H-M   'P 1'
#
loop_
_entity.id
_entity.type
_entity.pdbx_description
1 polymer ?
#
loop_
_entity_poly.entity_id
_entity_poly.type
_entity_poly.pdbx_seq_one_letter_code
_entity_poly.pdbx_strand_id
1 'polypeptide(L)'
;MWTACRVFTFKRLVFASLLLISPMIWRLLWRNRPAALRPDRRYQKYNNADEEDRYWETAELHGRRLRSSDARFAGSECIRKKGFPVVTSYSPALLPYYRQGSKKVPRRYHLSLRSLCKWHRMVFPGPWHPTVSEASRLREKFSAEDLREIHRISRMVPDGKVFGRSAQRWKPKYREIWRKWLEGDRGVQLFFE
;
A
#
# COMPACT_ATOMS: atom_id res chain seq x y z
N MET A 1 69.92 10.06 -20.57
CA MET A 1 71.04 10.37 -19.64
C MET A 1 70.73 11.68 -18.94
N TRP A 2 70.69 11.66 -17.60
CA TRP A 2 70.69 12.78 -16.61
C TRP A 2 69.45 13.69 -16.58
N THR A 3 68.45 13.53 -15.68
CA THR A 3 68.34 13.67 -14.21
C THR A 3 68.18 15.11 -13.68
N ALA A 4 67.28 15.22 -12.69
CA ALA A 4 67.19 16.22 -11.60
C ALA A 4 66.45 17.54 -11.90
N CYS A 5 65.72 18.19 -10.98
CA CYS A 5 65.04 17.86 -9.72
C CYS A 5 64.35 19.17 -9.23
N ARG A 6 63.48 19.06 -8.21
CA ARG A 6 62.89 20.13 -7.35
C ARG A 6 61.55 20.74 -7.84
N VAL A 7 60.38 20.53 -7.20
CA VAL A 7 59.90 20.59 -5.79
C VAL A 7 59.45 22.02 -5.40
N PHE A 8 58.24 22.11 -4.79
CA PHE A 8 57.53 23.28 -4.20
C PHE A 8 56.90 24.27 -5.21
N THR A 9 55.65 24.73 -5.13
CA THR A 9 54.64 24.82 -4.06
C THR A 9 53.24 24.66 -4.65
N PHE A 10 52.47 23.75 -4.06
CA PHE A 10 51.06 23.48 -4.31
C PHE A 10 50.23 24.36 -3.35
N LYS A 11 49.12 24.93 -3.83
CA LYS A 11 47.98 25.47 -3.06
C LYS A 11 48.16 26.78 -2.29
N ARG A 12 47.92 27.89 -2.98
CA ARG A 12 47.14 29.04 -2.48
C ARG A 12 46.85 29.93 -3.71
N LEU A 13 45.58 30.32 -3.91
CA LEU A 13 45.03 31.15 -5.01
C LEU A 13 44.26 30.44 -6.14
N VAL A 14 43.36 29.51 -5.82
CA VAL A 14 42.23 29.18 -6.75
C VAL A 14 40.85 29.32 -6.08
N PHE A 15 40.79 29.53 -4.77
CA PHE A 15 39.49 29.61 -4.05
C PHE A 15 38.84 31.00 -4.01
N ALA A 16 39.37 31.99 -4.72
CA ALA A 16 38.82 33.35 -4.72
C ALA A 16 38.14 33.78 -6.03
N SER A 17 38.06 32.91 -7.04
CA SER A 17 37.62 33.31 -8.39
C SER A 17 36.38 32.56 -8.92
N LEU A 18 35.66 31.82 -8.07
CA LEU A 18 34.43 31.09 -8.46
C LEU A 18 33.12 31.70 -7.92
N LEU A 19 33.18 32.84 -7.21
CA LEU A 19 31.98 33.54 -6.71
C LEU A 19 31.47 34.66 -7.64
N LEU A 20 31.96 34.70 -8.89
CA LEU A 20 31.45 35.59 -9.95
C LEU A 20 30.82 34.82 -11.11
N ILE A 21 30.28 33.62 -10.82
CA ILE A 21 29.38 32.94 -11.75
C ILE A 21 27.99 33.57 -11.56
N SER A 22 27.65 34.44 -12.51
CA SER A 22 26.41 35.22 -12.65
C SER A 22 25.14 34.53 -12.14
N PRO A 23 24.21 35.24 -11.44
CA PRO A 23 22.94 34.70 -10.93
C PRO A 23 22.01 34.14 -12.03
N MET A 24 22.31 34.40 -13.30
CA MET A 24 21.66 33.78 -14.46
C MET A 24 21.99 32.29 -14.61
N ILE A 25 23.21 31.86 -14.29
CA ILE A 25 23.63 30.45 -14.39
C ILE A 25 22.95 29.62 -13.29
N TRP A 26 22.71 30.22 -12.12
CA TRP A 26 21.93 29.55 -11.08
C TRP A 26 20.47 29.37 -11.53
N ARG A 27 19.83 30.37 -12.13
CA ARG A 27 18.45 30.23 -12.64
C ARG A 27 18.32 29.19 -13.77
N LEU A 28 19.36 28.96 -14.57
CA LEU A 28 19.39 27.92 -15.60
C LEU A 28 19.62 26.50 -15.01
N LEU A 29 20.41 26.37 -13.95
CA LEU A 29 20.64 25.09 -13.26
C LEU A 29 19.42 24.60 -12.46
N TRP A 30 18.54 25.50 -11.97
CA TRP A 30 17.29 25.10 -11.32
C TRP A 30 16.17 24.72 -12.30
N ARG A 31 16.20 25.22 -13.54
CA ARG A 31 15.12 25.01 -14.53
C ARG A 31 15.22 23.65 -15.25
N ASN A 32 16.38 22.98 -15.20
CA ASN A 32 16.62 21.65 -15.77
C ASN A 32 16.97 20.61 -14.69
N ARG A 33 16.27 20.63 -13.55
CA ARG A 33 16.32 19.49 -12.62
C ARG A 33 15.51 18.34 -13.25
N PRO A 34 16.11 17.16 -13.50
CA PRO A 34 15.37 16.03 -14.05
C PRO A 34 14.16 15.72 -13.16
N ALA A 35 12.99 15.51 -13.76
CA ALA A 35 11.68 15.31 -13.13
C ALA A 35 11.57 14.01 -12.31
N ALA A 36 12.68 13.45 -11.83
CA ALA A 36 12.78 12.15 -11.18
C ALA A 36 12.63 12.20 -9.64
N LEU A 37 12.41 13.37 -9.04
CA LEU A 37 12.04 13.51 -7.63
C LEU A 37 10.86 14.46 -7.47
N ARG A 38 9.77 14.21 -8.21
CA ARG A 38 8.47 14.71 -7.76
C ARG A 38 8.12 13.89 -6.51
N PRO A 39 8.04 14.48 -5.30
CA PRO A 39 7.54 13.74 -4.13
C PRO A 39 6.17 13.20 -4.50
N ASP A 40 5.98 11.90 -4.32
CA ASP A 40 4.68 11.26 -4.48
C ASP A 40 3.70 12.01 -3.58
N ARG A 41 2.72 12.68 -4.19
CA ARG A 41 1.68 13.47 -3.50
C ARG A 41 0.91 12.64 -2.47
N ARG A 42 0.99 11.31 -2.52
CA ARG A 42 0.37 10.41 -1.54
C ARG A 42 1.06 10.40 -0.17
N TYR A 43 2.23 11.02 -0.04
CA TYR A 43 2.99 11.08 1.20
C TYR A 43 3.32 12.52 1.64
N GLN A 44 2.54 13.51 1.19
CA GLN A 44 2.59 14.85 1.79
C GLN A 44 1.89 14.83 3.16
N LYS A 45 2.64 14.41 4.18
CA LYS A 45 2.17 14.40 5.58
C LYS A 45 2.12 15.81 6.18
N TYR A 46 2.94 16.74 5.68
CA TYR A 46 3.06 18.10 6.19
C TYR A 46 2.65 19.12 5.12
N ASN A 47 2.01 20.21 5.53
CA ASN A 47 1.47 21.22 4.62
C ASN A 47 2.53 22.19 4.12
N ASN A 48 3.61 22.39 4.89
CA ASN A 48 4.75 23.25 4.56
C ASN A 48 6.05 22.72 5.21
N ALA A 49 7.20 23.28 4.79
CA ALA A 49 8.51 22.88 5.33
C ALA A 49 8.65 23.24 6.82
N ASP A 50 8.14 24.40 7.23
CA ASP A 50 8.20 24.85 8.63
C ASP A 50 7.49 23.90 9.61
N GLU A 51 6.40 23.26 9.18
CA GLU A 51 5.66 22.26 9.99
C GLU A 51 6.44 20.95 10.12
N GLU A 52 7.17 20.55 9.07
CA GLU A 52 8.07 19.40 9.13
C GLU A 52 9.24 19.67 10.09
N ASP A 53 9.85 20.85 10.04
CA ASP A 53 10.93 21.23 10.95
C ASP A 53 10.47 21.23 12.41
N ARG A 54 9.32 21.83 12.72
CA ARG A 54 8.72 21.79 14.07
C ARG A 54 8.41 20.38 14.53
N TYR A 55 7.96 19.50 13.63
CA TYR A 55 7.75 18.09 13.95
C TYR A 55 9.06 17.44 14.37
N TRP A 56 10.15 17.65 13.61
CA TRP A 56 11.46 17.09 13.92
C TRP A 56 12.03 17.63 15.24
N GLU A 57 11.90 18.93 15.51
CA GLU A 57 12.28 19.52 16.80
C GLU A 57 11.50 18.91 17.97
N THR A 58 10.18 18.76 17.81
CA THR A 58 9.31 18.17 18.83
C THR A 58 9.64 16.69 19.04
N ALA A 59 9.86 15.94 17.95
CA ALA A 59 10.26 14.54 18.00
C ALA A 59 11.62 14.36 18.68
N GLU A 60 12.57 15.27 18.46
CA GLU A 60 13.86 15.25 19.14
C GLU A 60 13.71 15.50 20.65
N LEU A 61 12.91 16.50 21.04
CA LEU A 61 12.59 16.76 22.45
C LEU A 61 11.93 15.55 23.13
N HIS A 62 10.97 14.92 22.46
CA HIS A 62 10.35 13.68 22.95
C HIS A 62 11.37 12.53 23.04
N GLY A 63 12.25 12.39 22.04
CA GLY A 63 13.35 11.44 22.08
C GLY A 63 14.26 11.67 23.29
N ARG A 64 14.62 12.92 23.60
CA ARG A 64 15.43 13.28 24.79
C ARG A 64 14.71 12.94 26.09
N ARG A 65 13.39 13.13 26.18
CA ARG A 65 12.60 12.72 27.36
C ARG A 65 12.58 11.19 27.52
N LEU A 66 12.31 10.47 26.43
CA LEU A 66 12.22 9.00 26.43
C LEU A 66 13.58 8.32 26.60
N ARG A 67 14.70 9.00 26.33
CA ARG A 67 16.06 8.49 26.62
C ARG A 67 16.26 8.08 28.07
N SER A 68 15.57 8.73 29.02
CA SER A 68 15.61 8.35 30.45
C SER A 68 15.02 6.96 30.71
N SER A 69 14.12 6.48 29.84
CA SER A 69 13.49 5.16 29.89
C SER A 69 14.07 4.18 28.88
N ASP A 70 15.10 4.59 28.12
CA ASP A 70 15.80 3.69 27.21
C ASP A 70 16.61 2.71 28.06
N ALA A 71 16.23 1.43 28.02
CA ALA A 71 16.90 0.35 28.73
C ALA A 71 18.38 0.20 28.36
N ARG A 72 18.82 0.82 27.24
CA ARG A 72 20.24 0.88 26.84
C ARG A 72 21.06 1.94 27.59
N PHE A 73 20.42 3.01 28.06
CA PHE A 73 21.07 4.12 28.77
C PHE A 73 20.91 4.06 30.29
N ALA A 74 20.00 3.21 30.79
CA ALA A 74 19.83 2.92 32.20
C ALA A 74 21.03 2.13 32.77
N GLY A 75 22.21 2.75 32.88
CA GLY A 75 23.20 2.36 33.87
C GLY A 75 24.43 1.59 33.40
N SER A 76 25.41 2.30 32.84
CA SER A 76 26.81 1.86 32.88
C SER A 76 27.32 1.65 34.33
N GLU A 77 26.74 2.36 35.32
CA GLU A 77 27.19 2.27 36.72
C GLU A 77 26.18 1.60 37.68
N CYS A 78 24.87 1.70 37.46
CA CYS A 78 23.89 1.11 38.39
C CYS A 78 23.52 -0.35 38.08
N ILE A 79 23.66 -0.84 36.84
CA ILE A 79 23.49 -2.27 36.52
C ILE A 79 24.65 -3.11 37.08
N ARG A 80 25.84 -2.54 37.28
CA ARG A 80 26.97 -3.27 37.90
C ARG A 80 26.75 -3.64 39.37
N LYS A 81 25.84 -2.96 40.10
CA LYS A 81 25.64 -3.17 41.54
C LYS A 81 24.53 -4.15 41.92
N LYS A 82 23.66 -4.55 41.00
CA LYS A 82 22.69 -5.63 41.20
C LYS A 82 22.81 -6.51 39.98
N GLY A 83 23.31 -7.74 40.15
CA GLY A 83 23.64 -8.69 39.08
C GLY A 83 22.46 -9.12 38.21
N PHE A 84 21.81 -8.16 37.55
CA PHE A 84 20.84 -8.39 36.52
C PHE A 84 21.61 -8.72 35.24
N PRO A 85 21.36 -9.89 34.62
CA PRO A 85 22.02 -10.25 33.38
C PRO A 85 21.62 -9.25 32.30
N VAL A 86 22.59 -8.46 31.83
CA VAL A 86 22.41 -7.63 30.63
C VAL A 86 22.20 -8.58 29.46
N VAL A 87 20.98 -8.61 28.93
CA VAL A 87 20.65 -9.41 27.74
C VAL A 87 21.34 -8.75 26.54
N THR A 88 22.54 -9.22 26.21
CA THR A 88 23.39 -8.68 25.12
C THR A 88 22.83 -8.94 23.73
N SER A 89 21.98 -9.96 23.59
CA SER A 89 21.27 -10.26 22.35
C SER A 89 19.84 -10.69 22.67
N TYR A 90 18.88 -9.85 22.27
CA TYR A 90 17.50 -10.29 22.19
C TYR A 90 17.34 -11.01 20.86
N SER A 91 17.37 -12.34 20.89
CA SER A 91 16.88 -13.12 19.75
C SER A 91 15.35 -13.15 19.89
N PRO A 92 14.58 -12.40 19.07
CA PRO A 92 13.13 -12.50 19.12
C PRO A 92 12.76 -13.97 18.92
N ALA A 93 11.91 -14.50 19.79
CA ALA A 93 11.39 -15.84 19.62
C ALA A 93 10.86 -15.94 18.19
N LEU A 94 11.49 -16.77 17.36
CA LEU A 94 11.00 -17.05 16.02
C LEU A 94 9.53 -17.38 16.18
N LEU A 95 8.68 -16.67 15.42
CA LEU A 95 7.23 -16.87 15.46
C LEU A 95 6.99 -18.38 15.47
N PRO A 96 6.35 -18.93 16.51
CA PRO A 96 6.37 -20.37 16.66
C PRO A 96 5.74 -21.03 15.45
N TYR A 97 6.18 -22.25 15.20
CA TYR A 97 5.96 -23.02 13.98
C TYR A 97 4.46 -23.20 13.59
N TYR A 98 3.53 -22.81 14.45
CA TYR A 98 2.09 -22.71 14.17
C TYR A 98 1.69 -21.72 13.06
N ARG A 99 2.62 -20.96 12.48
CA ARG A 99 2.40 -20.25 11.19
C ARG A 99 2.57 -21.12 9.95
N GLN A 100 2.92 -22.40 10.09
CA GLN A 100 2.61 -23.37 9.04
C GLN A 100 1.09 -23.47 8.97
N GLY A 101 0.53 -22.81 7.95
CA GLY A 101 -0.88 -22.52 7.85
C GLY A 101 -1.70 -23.75 8.17
N SER A 102 -2.38 -23.71 9.32
CA SER A 102 -3.60 -24.48 9.50
C SER A 102 -4.37 -24.27 8.21
N LYS A 103 -4.54 -25.32 7.39
CA LYS A 103 -5.35 -25.25 6.18
C LYS A 103 -6.71 -24.80 6.69
N LYS A 104 -6.96 -23.48 6.66
CA LYS A 104 -8.19 -22.91 7.18
C LYS A 104 -9.24 -23.63 6.39
N VAL A 105 -10.02 -24.50 7.05
CA VAL A 105 -11.16 -25.17 6.44
C VAL A 105 -11.85 -24.09 5.63
N PRO A 106 -11.98 -24.24 4.30
CA PRO A 106 -12.38 -23.16 3.43
C PRO A 106 -13.69 -22.61 3.96
N ARG A 107 -13.61 -21.46 4.65
CA ARG A 107 -14.77 -20.85 5.28
C ARG A 107 -15.77 -20.64 4.16
N ARG A 108 -16.99 -21.19 4.35
CA ARG A 108 -18.10 -20.99 3.42
C ARG A 108 -18.14 -19.51 3.05
N TYR A 109 -18.02 -19.21 1.77
CA TYR A 109 -17.94 -17.83 1.31
C TYR A 109 -19.28 -17.14 1.60
N HIS A 110 -19.26 -16.15 2.50
CA HIS A 110 -20.48 -15.47 2.88
C HIS A 110 -20.85 -14.41 1.84
N LEU A 111 -21.82 -14.73 0.98
CA LEU A 111 -22.43 -13.81 0.05
C LEU A 111 -23.74 -13.24 0.61
N SER A 112 -23.92 -11.92 0.51
CA SER A 112 -25.18 -11.27 0.87
C SER A 112 -26.29 -11.65 -0.12
N LEU A 113 -27.51 -11.88 0.38
CA LEU A 113 -28.64 -12.25 -0.47
C LEU A 113 -28.99 -11.16 -1.48
N ARG A 114 -28.81 -9.88 -1.07
CA ARG A 114 -28.99 -8.72 -1.94
C ARG A 114 -28.02 -8.73 -3.12
N SER A 115 -26.76 -9.08 -2.90
CA SER A 115 -25.75 -9.23 -3.96
C SER A 115 -26.14 -10.35 -4.94
N LEU A 116 -26.73 -11.44 -4.45
CA LEU A 116 -27.18 -12.56 -5.28
C LEU A 116 -28.38 -12.16 -6.14
N CYS A 117 -29.40 -11.50 -5.57
CA CYS A 117 -30.52 -10.93 -6.33
C CYS A 117 -30.01 -9.93 -7.39
N LYS A 118 -29.04 -9.08 -7.03
CA LYS A 118 -28.44 -8.09 -7.93
C LYS A 118 -27.76 -8.75 -9.12
N TRP A 119 -26.90 -9.73 -8.85
CA TRP A 119 -26.23 -10.51 -9.90
C TRP A 119 -27.25 -11.18 -10.82
N HIS A 120 -28.31 -11.79 -10.26
CA HIS A 120 -29.34 -12.44 -11.05
C HIS A 120 -30.02 -11.47 -12.03
N ARG A 121 -30.34 -10.25 -11.57
CA ARG A 121 -30.90 -9.19 -12.43
C ARG A 121 -29.98 -8.78 -13.58
N MET A 122 -28.67 -8.76 -13.32
CA MET A 122 -27.66 -8.37 -14.31
C MET A 122 -27.42 -9.46 -15.37
N VAL A 123 -27.46 -10.74 -14.96
CA VAL A 123 -27.12 -11.88 -15.82
C VAL A 123 -28.33 -12.43 -16.58
N PHE A 124 -29.49 -12.48 -15.95
CA PHE A 124 -30.71 -13.03 -16.53
C PHE A 124 -31.69 -11.91 -16.86
N PRO A 125 -31.81 -11.51 -18.14
CA PRO A 125 -32.80 -10.52 -18.53
C PRO A 125 -34.20 -11.11 -18.41
N GLY A 126 -35.12 -10.38 -17.78
CA GLY A 126 -36.51 -10.79 -17.65
C GLY A 126 -37.19 -10.09 -16.48
N PRO A 127 -38.53 -10.19 -16.36
CA PRO A 127 -39.25 -9.66 -15.21
C PRO A 127 -39.12 -10.55 -13.96
N TRP A 128 -38.77 -11.82 -14.15
CA TRP A 128 -38.68 -12.81 -13.08
C TRP A 128 -37.30 -12.80 -12.42
N HIS A 129 -37.28 -12.43 -11.14
CA HIS A 129 -36.07 -12.38 -10.33
C HIS A 129 -36.35 -12.95 -8.95
N PRO A 130 -35.37 -13.66 -8.34
CA PRO A 130 -35.59 -14.30 -7.06
C PRO A 130 -35.83 -13.28 -5.96
N THR A 131 -36.81 -13.59 -5.12
CA THR A 131 -37.04 -12.93 -3.83
C THR A 131 -35.89 -13.24 -2.86
N VAL A 132 -35.83 -12.53 -1.73
CA VAL A 132 -34.76 -12.73 -0.73
C VAL A 132 -34.78 -14.15 -0.16
N SER A 133 -35.96 -14.73 0.06
CA SER A 133 -36.12 -16.11 0.55
C SER A 133 -35.65 -17.14 -0.48
N GLU A 134 -36.03 -16.97 -1.75
CA GLU A 134 -35.56 -17.82 -2.85
C GLU A 134 -34.05 -17.69 -3.08
N ALA A 135 -33.51 -16.47 -2.96
CA ALA A 135 -32.08 -16.21 -3.04
C ALA A 135 -31.29 -16.95 -1.95
N SER A 136 -31.86 -17.12 -0.75
CA SER A 136 -31.23 -17.91 0.31
C SER A 136 -31.11 -19.38 -0.10
N ARG A 137 -32.18 -19.95 -0.66
CA ARG A 137 -32.17 -21.34 -1.18
C ARG A 137 -31.23 -21.50 -2.37
N LEU A 138 -31.15 -20.50 -3.26
CA LEU A 138 -30.21 -20.50 -4.37
C LEU A 138 -28.76 -20.45 -3.90
N ARG A 139 -28.47 -19.66 -2.87
CA ARG A 139 -27.11 -19.52 -2.31
C ARG A 139 -26.52 -20.86 -1.86
N GLU A 140 -27.35 -21.75 -1.33
CA GLU A 140 -26.92 -23.08 -0.86
C GLU A 140 -26.55 -24.03 -2.01
N LYS A 141 -27.05 -23.77 -3.23
CA LYS A 141 -26.76 -24.59 -4.41
C LYS A 141 -25.44 -24.24 -5.10
N PHE A 142 -24.87 -23.07 -4.80
CA PHE A 142 -23.64 -22.59 -5.44
C PHE A 142 -22.38 -23.00 -4.68
N SER A 143 -21.31 -23.29 -5.42
CA SER A 143 -20.00 -23.55 -4.82
C SER A 143 -19.40 -22.27 -4.23
N ALA A 144 -18.40 -22.41 -3.36
CA ALA A 144 -17.71 -21.24 -2.81
C ALA A 144 -17.01 -20.39 -3.88
N GLU A 145 -16.60 -21.00 -5.00
CA GLU A 145 -15.98 -20.32 -6.14
C GLU A 145 -17.04 -19.55 -6.93
N ASP A 146 -18.19 -20.17 -7.20
CA ASP A 146 -19.32 -19.49 -7.85
C ASP A 146 -19.78 -18.29 -7.03
N LEU A 147 -19.90 -18.43 -5.71
CA LEU A 147 -20.31 -17.33 -4.84
C LEU A 147 -19.31 -16.16 -4.87
N ARG A 148 -18.00 -16.43 -5.04
CA ARG A 148 -16.99 -15.38 -5.22
C ARG A 148 -17.17 -14.67 -6.56
N GLU A 149 -17.42 -15.42 -7.62
CA GLU A 149 -17.60 -14.83 -8.96
C GLU A 149 -18.91 -14.06 -9.08
N ILE A 150 -20.00 -14.59 -8.52
CA ILE A 150 -21.27 -13.89 -8.34
C ILE A 150 -21.04 -12.58 -7.58
N HIS A 151 -20.26 -12.60 -6.50
CA HIS A 151 -19.94 -11.39 -5.75
C HIS A 151 -19.13 -10.39 -6.60
N ARG A 152 -18.12 -10.87 -7.34
CA ARG A 152 -17.30 -10.06 -8.25
C ARG A 152 -18.17 -9.34 -9.27
N ILE A 153 -19.01 -10.08 -9.99
CA ILE A 153 -19.93 -9.52 -10.99
C ILE A 153 -20.91 -8.54 -10.35
N SER A 154 -21.49 -8.88 -9.18
CA SER A 154 -22.42 -8.01 -8.47
C SER A 154 -21.80 -6.66 -8.07
N ARG A 155 -20.48 -6.60 -7.89
CA ARG A 155 -19.76 -5.37 -7.55
C ARG A 155 -19.41 -4.50 -8.76
N MET A 156 -19.46 -5.02 -9.97
CA MET A 156 -19.10 -4.26 -11.19
C MET A 156 -20.04 -3.09 -11.48
N VAL A 157 -21.23 -3.08 -10.87
CA VAL A 157 -22.24 -2.04 -11.07
C VAL A 157 -22.71 -1.54 -9.71
N PRO A 158 -22.96 -0.24 -9.49
CA PRO A 158 -23.54 0.26 -8.24
C PRO A 158 -25.01 -0.17 -8.07
N ASP A 159 -25.44 -0.36 -6.82
CA ASP A 159 -26.81 -0.81 -6.48
C ASP A 159 -27.91 0.09 -7.07
N GLY A 160 -27.70 1.41 -7.08
CA GLY A 160 -28.68 2.37 -7.60
C GLY A 160 -29.02 2.17 -9.07
N LYS A 161 -28.09 1.62 -9.87
CA LYS A 161 -28.36 1.30 -11.28
C LYS A 161 -29.17 0.01 -11.44
N VAL A 162 -28.97 -0.98 -10.56
CA VAL A 162 -29.64 -2.30 -10.62
C VAL A 162 -31.04 -2.31 -10.01
N PHE A 163 -31.22 -1.58 -8.92
CA PHE A 163 -32.48 -1.56 -8.18
C PHE A 163 -33.25 -0.24 -8.34
N GLY A 164 -32.72 0.75 -9.06
CA GLY A 164 -33.36 2.04 -9.26
C GLY A 164 -34.59 1.99 -10.17
N ARG A 165 -35.36 3.09 -10.19
CA ARG A 165 -36.54 3.25 -11.05
C ARG A 165 -36.20 3.21 -12.55
N SER A 166 -34.98 3.60 -12.90
CA SER A 166 -34.41 3.48 -14.24
C SER A 166 -33.67 2.14 -14.41
N ALA A 167 -34.18 1.05 -13.85
CA ALA A 167 -33.61 -0.28 -14.03
C ALA A 167 -33.58 -0.60 -15.53
N GLN A 168 -32.44 -0.33 -16.14
CA GLN A 168 -32.25 -0.42 -17.58
C GLN A 168 -32.26 -1.90 -17.95
N ARG A 169 -32.78 -2.22 -19.14
CA ARG A 169 -32.68 -3.58 -19.69
C ARG A 169 -31.19 -3.94 -19.75
N TRP A 170 -30.75 -4.88 -18.92
CA TRP A 170 -29.33 -5.17 -18.72
C TRP A 170 -28.69 -5.64 -20.01
N LYS A 171 -27.54 -5.04 -20.35
CA LYS A 171 -26.77 -5.43 -21.52
C LYS A 171 -26.27 -6.88 -21.34
N PRO A 172 -26.22 -7.68 -22.42
CA PRO A 172 -25.81 -9.09 -22.36
C PRO A 172 -24.35 -9.30 -21.91
N LYS A 173 -23.55 -8.24 -21.76
CA LYS A 173 -22.15 -8.29 -21.29
C LYS A 173 -21.98 -9.11 -20.01
N TYR A 174 -22.79 -8.91 -18.97
CA TYR A 174 -22.63 -9.65 -17.71
C TYR A 174 -23.02 -11.13 -17.85
N ARG A 175 -23.97 -11.42 -18.74
CA ARG A 175 -24.34 -12.78 -19.10
C ARG A 175 -23.19 -13.52 -19.78
N GLU A 176 -22.44 -12.84 -20.64
CA GLU A 176 -21.25 -13.41 -21.28
C GLU A 176 -20.13 -13.68 -20.28
N ILE A 177 -19.88 -12.75 -19.34
CA ILE A 177 -18.89 -12.96 -18.27
C ILE A 177 -19.24 -14.21 -17.46
N TRP A 178 -20.51 -14.33 -17.04
CA TRP A 178 -20.98 -15.49 -16.30
C TRP A 178 -20.92 -16.79 -17.13
N ARG A 179 -21.26 -16.73 -18.42
CA ARG A 179 -21.17 -17.89 -19.32
C ARG A 179 -19.73 -18.38 -19.46
N LYS A 180 -18.77 -17.48 -19.70
CA LYS A 180 -17.34 -17.83 -19.80
C LYS A 180 -16.81 -18.48 -18.53
N TRP A 181 -17.27 -18.00 -17.36
CA TRP A 181 -16.95 -18.64 -16.08
C TRP A 181 -17.45 -20.10 -16.02
N LEU A 182 -18.70 -20.33 -16.41
CA LEU A 182 -19.29 -21.67 -16.45
C LEU A 182 -18.62 -22.60 -17.48
N GLU A 183 -18.14 -22.05 -18.59
CA GLU A 183 -17.41 -22.78 -19.64
C GLU A 183 -15.98 -23.19 -19.20
N GLY A 184 -15.52 -22.75 -18.01
CA GLY A 184 -14.28 -23.21 -17.41
C GLY A 184 -13.02 -22.41 -17.80
N ASP A 185 -13.20 -21.25 -18.42
CA ASP A 185 -12.10 -20.42 -18.91
C ASP A 185 -11.48 -19.60 -17.75
N ARG A 186 -10.60 -20.27 -16.97
CA ARG A 186 -9.91 -19.72 -15.78
C ARG A 186 -8.80 -18.70 -16.13
N GLY A 187 -9.07 -17.79 -17.08
CA GLY A 187 -8.04 -16.90 -17.67
C GLY A 187 -8.46 -15.49 -18.05
N VAL A 188 -9.69 -15.04 -17.81
CA VAL A 188 -10.09 -13.68 -18.27
C VAL A 188 -9.86 -12.62 -17.18
N GLN A 189 -8.65 -12.06 -17.15
CA GLN A 189 -8.39 -10.73 -16.59
C GLN A 189 -9.13 -9.70 -17.45
N LEU A 190 -10.40 -9.43 -17.12
CA LEU A 190 -11.11 -8.29 -17.68
C LEU A 190 -10.57 -7.02 -17.00
N PHE A 191 -9.64 -6.36 -17.66
CA PHE A 191 -9.28 -4.97 -17.42
C PHE A 191 -10.52 -4.09 -17.61
N PHE A 192 -10.79 -3.20 -16.66
CA PHE A 192 -11.81 -2.16 -16.79
C PHE A 192 -11.08 -0.84 -17.07
N GLU A 193 -11.29 -0.30 -18.28
CA GLU A 193 -11.14 1.13 -18.58
C GLU A 193 -12.31 1.93 -17.98
#